data_AF-A0A3M1HNI2-F1
#
_entry.id   AF-A0A3M1HNI2-F1
#
_cell.length_a   1.000
_cell.length_b   1.000
_cell.length_c   1.000
_cell.angle_alpha   90.00
_cell.angle_beta   90.00
_cell.angle_gamma   90.00
#
_symmetry.space_group_name_H-M   'P 1'
#
loop_
_entity.id
_entity.type
_entity.pdbx_description
1 polymer ?
#
loop_
_entity_poly.entity_id
_entity_poly.type
_entity_poly.pdbx_seq_one_letter_code
_entity_poly.pdbx_strand_id
1 'polypeptide(L)'
;SMRFHTQTGGSTLTAQQPENNIVRVTVQALAAILGGTQSLHTNSMDEALALPSEKAVQIALRTQQILAYESGVADTVDPLAGSYYIEYLTDEIERRAEAYIDRIEQMGGAVRAVEEGFIQREIQNAAYETQKAIEAGEQIVIGVNRYRQEEPPLEDLLRIDERVQKEQIARVQEVRRRRDAQKAAEMLDRIEQAARDPNAPLMPLFVEAVQAYVTLGEICGVLRRVFGEYRASTLL
;
A
#
# COMPACT_ATOMS: atom_id res chain seq x y z
N SER A 1 22.44 6.57 -0.61
CA SER A 1 21.26 7.26 -1.14
C SER A 1 20.03 6.41 -0.86
N MET A 2 18.98 7.00 -0.28
CA MET A 2 17.69 6.34 -0.11
C MET A 2 16.93 6.41 -1.43
N ARG A 3 16.42 5.28 -1.91
CA ARG A 3 15.51 5.23 -3.06
C ARG A 3 14.13 4.87 -2.54
N PHE A 4 13.10 5.58 -2.97
CA PHE A 4 11.75 5.35 -2.47
C PHE A 4 10.68 5.47 -3.56
N HIS A 5 9.58 4.78 -3.29
CA HIS A 5 8.32 4.91 -4.01
C HIS A 5 7.37 5.76 -3.18
N THR A 6 6.56 6.59 -3.83
CA THR A 6 5.51 7.35 -3.17
C THR A 6 4.16 7.00 -3.78
N GLN A 7 3.15 6.83 -2.93
CA GLN A 7 1.76 6.74 -3.35
C GLN A 7 0.99 7.89 -2.69
N THR A 8 0.08 8.52 -3.43
CA THR A 8 -0.82 9.54 -2.90
C THR A 8 -1.73 8.96 -1.81
N GLY A 9 -2.21 9.79 -0.88
CA GLY A 9 -2.90 9.30 0.32
C GLY A 9 -4.34 8.88 0.03
N GLY A 10 -4.59 7.58 -0.12
CA GLY A 10 -5.95 7.06 -0.38
C GLY A 10 -6.95 7.38 0.73
N SER A 11 -6.49 7.43 1.98
CA SER A 11 -7.31 7.83 3.14
C SER A 11 -7.78 9.29 3.12
N THR A 12 -7.20 10.13 2.26
CA THR A 12 -7.59 11.54 2.11
C THR A 12 -8.64 11.75 1.01
N LEU A 13 -8.93 10.71 0.24
CA LEU A 13 -9.89 10.76 -0.85
C LEU A 13 -11.29 10.51 -0.32
N THR A 14 -12.26 11.20 -0.91
CA THR A 14 -13.65 11.19 -0.45
C THR A 14 -14.56 10.50 -1.44
N ALA A 15 -15.54 9.77 -0.92
CA ALA A 15 -16.63 9.19 -1.71
C ALA A 15 -17.55 10.29 -2.27
N GLN A 16 -17.79 11.32 -1.46
CA GLN A 16 -18.55 12.52 -1.83
C GLN A 16 -17.71 13.43 -2.71
N GLN A 17 -18.31 14.01 -3.75
CA GLN A 17 -17.67 14.92 -4.70
C GLN A 17 -16.32 14.38 -5.20
N PRO A 18 -16.28 13.20 -5.84
CA PRO A 18 -15.04 12.50 -6.17
C PRO A 18 -14.12 13.32 -7.09
N GLU A 19 -14.63 14.26 -7.88
CA GLU A 19 -13.81 15.18 -8.70
C GLU A 19 -12.84 16.01 -7.86
N ASN A 20 -13.18 16.32 -6.60
CA ASN A 20 -12.26 17.00 -5.68
C ASN A 20 -10.99 16.18 -5.43
N ASN A 21 -11.05 14.85 -5.58
CA ASN A 21 -9.90 13.97 -5.45
C ASN A 21 -8.86 14.22 -6.54
N ILE A 22 -9.25 14.71 -7.73
CA ILE A 22 -8.29 15.10 -8.79
C ILE A 22 -7.37 16.21 -8.26
N VAL A 23 -7.94 17.22 -7.59
CA VAL A 23 -7.19 18.33 -7.02
C VAL A 23 -6.31 17.85 -5.86
N ARG A 24 -6.86 17.03 -4.95
CA ARG A 24 -6.10 16.43 -3.83
C ARG A 24 -4.89 15.66 -4.32
N VAL A 25 -5.09 14.75 -5.27
CA VAL A 25 -4.04 13.92 -5.86
C VAL A 25 -3.01 14.77 -6.60
N THR A 26 -3.43 15.85 -7.28
CA THR A 26 -2.49 16.77 -7.96
C THR A 26 -1.53 17.43 -6.97
N VAL A 27 -2.05 17.94 -5.84
CA VAL A 27 -1.21 18.55 -4.80
C VAL A 27 -0.29 17.52 -4.15
N GLN A 28 -0.79 16.31 -3.88
CA GLN A 28 0.00 15.23 -3.27
C GLN A 28 1.09 14.71 -4.22
N ALA A 29 0.79 14.58 -5.51
CA ALA A 29 1.74 14.21 -6.54
C ALA A 29 2.84 15.25 -6.67
N LEU A 30 2.48 16.55 -6.67
CA LEU A 30 3.45 17.63 -6.68
C LEU A 30 4.37 17.57 -5.46
N ALA A 31 3.83 17.36 -4.25
CA ALA A 31 4.65 17.20 -3.05
C ALA A 31 5.61 16.00 -3.14
N ALA A 32 5.17 14.88 -3.71
CA ALA A 32 6.01 13.70 -3.92
C ALA A 32 7.16 13.97 -4.91
N ILE A 33 6.89 14.72 -5.99
CA ILE A 33 7.89 15.10 -6.99
C ILE A 33 8.92 16.07 -6.38
N LEU A 34 8.45 17.09 -5.67
CA LEU A 34 9.32 18.06 -4.99
C LEU A 34 10.16 17.40 -3.90
N GLY A 35 9.65 16.36 -3.24
CA GLY A 35 10.40 15.54 -2.29
C GLY A 35 11.41 14.58 -2.93
N GLY A 36 11.51 14.54 -4.26
CA GLY A 36 12.54 13.75 -4.96
C GLY A 36 12.24 12.25 -5.04
N THR A 37 10.98 11.85 -5.17
CA THR A 37 10.61 10.42 -5.36
C THR A 37 11.14 9.83 -6.66
N GLN A 38 11.48 8.53 -6.67
CA GLN A 38 11.96 7.83 -7.88
C GLN A 38 10.83 7.15 -8.65
N SER A 39 9.69 6.91 -8.01
CA SER A 39 8.50 6.37 -8.66
C SER A 39 7.26 6.80 -7.91
N LEU A 40 6.19 7.10 -8.64
CA LEU A 40 4.98 7.68 -8.09
C LEU A 40 3.74 6.90 -8.54
N HIS A 41 2.88 6.57 -7.59
CA HIS A 41 1.51 6.14 -7.85
C HIS A 41 0.54 7.25 -7.46
N THR A 42 -0.23 7.71 -8.44
CA THR A 42 -1.34 8.65 -8.27
C THR A 42 -2.64 7.86 -8.22
N ASN A 43 -3.38 8.00 -7.14
CA ASN A 43 -4.66 7.33 -6.98
C ASN A 43 -5.71 7.95 -7.91
N SER A 44 -6.73 7.15 -8.23
CA SER A 44 -7.84 7.58 -9.07
C SER A 44 -8.91 8.29 -8.23
N MET A 45 -9.69 9.16 -8.89
CA MET A 45 -10.75 9.94 -8.23
C MET A 45 -11.85 9.10 -7.58
N ASP A 46 -12.02 7.86 -8.02
CA ASP A 46 -13.04 6.89 -7.60
C ASP A 46 -12.51 5.84 -6.60
N GLU A 47 -11.29 5.98 -6.09
CA GLU A 47 -10.65 5.01 -5.18
C GLU A 47 -11.45 4.77 -3.89
N ALA A 48 -12.15 5.79 -3.38
CA ALA A 48 -12.99 5.66 -2.19
C ALA A 48 -14.26 4.82 -2.43
N LEU A 49 -14.57 4.45 -3.69
CA LEU A 49 -15.84 3.87 -4.10
C LEU A 49 -15.72 2.46 -4.65
N ALA A 50 -14.77 2.22 -5.55
CA ALA A 50 -14.56 0.94 -6.21
C ALA A 50 -13.15 0.85 -6.81
N LEU A 51 -12.86 -0.29 -7.43
CA LEU A 51 -11.73 -0.37 -8.36
C LEU A 51 -11.91 0.67 -9.47
N PRO A 52 -10.82 1.34 -9.88
CA PRO A 52 -10.93 2.54 -10.67
C PRO A 52 -11.36 2.26 -12.12
N SER A 53 -12.23 3.12 -12.64
CA SER A 53 -12.63 3.12 -14.05
C SER A 53 -11.47 3.50 -14.97
N GLU A 54 -11.53 3.10 -16.25
CA GLU A 54 -10.50 3.45 -17.24
C GLU A 54 -10.30 4.97 -17.34
N LYS A 55 -11.39 5.74 -17.30
CA LYS A 55 -11.34 7.21 -17.28
C LYS A 55 -10.62 7.74 -16.04
N ALA A 56 -10.91 7.22 -14.86
CA ALA A 56 -10.29 7.69 -13.63
C ALA A 56 -8.78 7.35 -13.59
N VAL A 57 -8.40 6.15 -14.05
CA VAL A 57 -7.00 5.75 -14.23
C VAL A 57 -6.30 6.65 -15.24
N GLN A 58 -6.96 6.98 -16.36
CA GLN A 58 -6.40 7.88 -17.36
C GLN A 58 -6.15 9.28 -16.79
N ILE A 59 -7.08 9.82 -15.99
CA ILE A 59 -6.90 11.12 -15.31
C ILE A 59 -5.69 11.06 -14.38
N ALA A 60 -5.57 10.01 -13.54
CA ALA A 60 -4.44 9.85 -12.64
C ALA A 60 -3.10 9.82 -13.40
N LEU A 61 -3.02 9.10 -14.52
CA LEU A 61 -1.84 9.10 -15.39
C LEU A 61 -1.56 10.49 -15.98
N ARG A 62 -2.61 11.21 -16.42
CA ARG A 62 -2.47 12.57 -16.97
C ARG A 62 -1.99 13.56 -15.92
N THR A 63 -2.39 13.42 -14.65
CA THR A 63 -1.85 14.24 -13.55
C THR A 63 -0.33 14.14 -13.48
N GLN A 64 0.24 12.93 -13.55
CA GLN A 64 1.70 12.76 -13.56
C GLN A 64 2.34 13.37 -14.81
N GLN A 65 1.74 13.19 -15.98
CA GLN A 65 2.28 13.70 -17.25
C GLN A 65 2.24 15.23 -17.31
N ILE A 66 1.18 15.87 -16.86
CA ILE A 66 1.07 17.33 -16.78
C ILE A 66 2.13 17.87 -15.83
N LEU A 67 2.30 17.27 -14.64
CA LEU A 67 3.34 17.68 -13.71
C LEU A 67 4.74 17.49 -14.31
N ALA A 68 4.99 16.38 -14.99
CA ALA A 68 6.30 16.09 -15.58
C ALA A 68 6.65 16.98 -16.79
N TYR A 69 5.68 17.30 -17.66
CA TYR A 69 5.96 17.89 -18.97
C TYR A 69 5.43 19.31 -19.16
N GLU A 70 4.49 19.77 -18.34
CA GLU A 70 3.86 21.10 -18.49
C GLU A 70 4.13 22.05 -17.32
N SER A 71 4.41 21.53 -16.12
CA SER A 71 4.51 22.37 -14.91
C SER A 71 5.88 22.99 -14.64
N GLY A 72 6.95 22.50 -15.29
CA GLY A 72 8.34 22.93 -15.08
C GLY A 72 8.99 22.45 -13.77
N VAL A 73 8.28 21.72 -12.91
CA VAL A 73 8.79 21.27 -11.60
C VAL A 73 9.92 20.24 -11.71
N ALA A 74 10.09 19.63 -12.89
CA ALA A 74 11.16 18.68 -13.17
C ALA A 74 12.43 19.35 -13.75
N ASP A 75 12.42 20.65 -14.01
CA ASP A 75 13.50 21.35 -14.72
C ASP A 75 14.69 21.69 -13.80
N THR A 76 14.51 21.61 -12.48
CA THR A 76 15.55 21.91 -11.48
C THR A 76 15.55 20.86 -10.39
N VAL A 77 16.75 20.43 -10.00
CA VAL A 77 16.93 19.50 -8.87
C VAL A 77 16.67 20.25 -7.57
N ASP A 78 15.81 19.68 -6.72
CA ASP A 78 15.44 20.22 -5.41
C ASP A 78 15.12 21.72 -5.43
N PRO A 79 14.04 22.13 -6.12
CA PRO A 79 13.69 23.54 -6.27
C PRO A 79 13.27 24.21 -4.95
N LEU A 80 13.12 23.44 -3.86
CA LEU A 80 12.79 23.96 -2.52
C LEU A 80 14.03 24.23 -1.67
N ALA A 81 15.22 23.81 -2.11
CA ALA A 81 16.48 24.02 -1.41
C ALA A 81 16.70 25.48 -1.02
N GLY A 82 17.06 25.72 0.24
CA GLY A 82 17.29 27.05 0.80
C GLY A 82 16.02 27.81 1.22
N SER A 83 14.83 27.23 1.05
CA SER A 83 13.62 27.78 1.65
C SER A 83 13.68 27.69 3.17
N TYR A 84 13.85 28.81 3.86
CA TYR A 84 13.97 28.84 5.34
C TYR A 84 12.88 28.03 6.06
N TYR A 85 11.64 28.07 5.56
CA TYR A 85 10.54 27.34 6.17
C TYR A 85 10.61 25.84 5.91
N ILE A 86 10.93 25.43 4.68
CA ILE A 86 11.02 24.00 4.35
C ILE A 86 12.23 23.37 5.02
N GLU A 87 13.39 24.03 5.00
CA GLU A 87 14.60 23.54 5.69
C GLU A 87 14.35 23.36 7.19
N TYR A 88 13.73 24.36 7.85
CA TYR A 88 13.35 24.23 9.26
C TYR A 88 12.39 23.06 9.53
N LEU A 89 11.39 22.85 8.66
CA LEU A 89 10.47 21.73 8.81
C LEU A 89 11.15 20.38 8.54
N THR A 90 12.11 20.33 7.61
CA THR A 90 12.94 19.16 7.34
C THR A 90 13.73 18.77 8.59
N ASP A 91 14.43 19.74 9.21
CA ASP A 91 15.18 19.51 10.46
C ASP A 91 14.28 19.04 11.60
N GLU A 92 13.07 19.61 11.72
CA GLU A 92 12.14 19.23 12.78
C GLU A 92 11.54 17.83 12.57
N ILE A 93 11.34 17.40 11.32
CA ILE A 93 10.93 16.01 11.01
C ILE A 93 12.06 15.05 11.36
N GLU A 94 13.31 15.35 10.96
CA GLU A 94 14.48 14.53 11.27
C GLU A 94 14.61 14.34 12.78
N ARG A 95 14.65 15.43 13.55
CA ARG A 95 14.79 15.41 15.01
C ARG A 95 13.70 14.57 15.69
N ARG A 96 12.45 14.67 15.23
CA ARG A 96 11.33 13.90 15.80
C ARG A 96 11.38 12.43 15.39
N ALA A 97 11.77 12.13 14.16
CA ALA A 97 11.92 10.76 13.68
C ALA A 97 13.05 10.03 14.43
N GLU A 98 14.20 10.68 14.64
CA GLU A 98 15.31 10.15 15.44
C GLU A 98 14.87 9.83 16.88
N ALA A 99 14.11 10.73 17.52
CA ALA A 99 13.59 10.47 18.87
C ALA A 99 12.67 9.23 18.92
N TYR A 100 11.87 9.00 17.87
CA TYR A 100 11.06 7.78 17.77
C TYR A 100 11.92 6.52 17.54
N ILE A 101 12.95 6.61 16.71
CA ILE A 101 13.90 5.53 16.46
C ILE A 101 14.61 5.15 17.76
N ASP A 102 15.14 6.13 18.50
CA ASP A 102 15.79 5.90 19.80
C ASP A 102 14.87 5.22 20.80
N ARG A 103 13.60 5.63 20.85
CA ARG A 103 12.59 5.00 21.71
C ARG A 103 12.37 3.53 21.31
N ILE A 104 12.29 3.23 20.01
CA ILE A 104 12.14 1.86 19.50
C ILE A 104 13.37 1.02 19.83
N GLU A 105 14.58 1.57 19.70
CA GLU A 105 15.82 0.89 20.09
C GLU A 105 15.86 0.58 21.58
N GLN A 106 15.45 1.52 22.44
CA GLN A 106 15.35 1.30 23.89
C GLN A 106 14.34 0.20 24.27
N MET A 107 13.32 -0.03 23.45
CA MET A 107 12.36 -1.14 23.62
C MET A 107 12.94 -2.50 23.20
N GLY A 108 14.14 -2.55 22.63
CA GLY A 108 14.76 -3.76 22.10
C GLY A 108 14.53 -3.96 20.60
N GLY A 109 14.27 -2.87 19.87
CA GLY A 109 14.18 -2.85 18.41
C GLY A 109 12.76 -3.02 17.87
N ALA A 110 12.62 -2.85 16.55
CA ALA A 110 11.32 -2.79 15.87
C ALA A 110 10.45 -4.04 16.03
N VAL A 111 11.04 -5.24 16.00
CA VAL A 111 10.30 -6.50 16.16
C VAL A 111 9.60 -6.53 17.51
N ARG A 112 10.33 -6.21 18.58
CA ARG A 112 9.78 -6.18 19.93
C ARG A 112 8.74 -5.07 20.10
N ALA A 113 8.97 -3.89 19.51
CA ALA A 113 7.99 -2.82 19.52
C ALA A 113 6.66 -3.20 18.84
N VAL A 114 6.71 -4.01 17.77
CA VAL A 114 5.52 -4.57 17.10
C VAL A 114 4.83 -5.63 17.97
N GLU A 115 5.60 -6.53 18.60
CA GLU A 115 5.08 -7.58 19.49
C GLU A 115 4.40 -7.00 20.74
N GLU A 116 4.97 -5.93 21.31
CA GLU A 116 4.40 -5.19 22.44
C GLU A 116 3.23 -4.27 22.02
N GLY A 117 2.90 -4.20 20.74
CA GLY A 117 1.77 -3.44 20.19
C GLY A 117 1.98 -1.92 20.17
N PHE A 118 3.21 -1.43 20.38
CA PHE A 118 3.48 0.00 20.50
C PHE A 118 3.19 0.76 19.20
N ILE A 119 3.70 0.25 18.07
CA ILE A 119 3.53 0.89 16.76
C ILE A 119 2.04 0.95 16.39
N GLN A 120 1.29 -0.13 16.63
CA GLN A 120 -0.13 -0.22 16.34
C GLN A 120 -0.93 0.78 17.18
N ARG A 121 -0.63 0.90 18.48
CA ARG A 121 -1.27 1.89 19.36
C ARG A 121 -1.01 3.33 18.90
N GLU A 122 0.23 3.68 18.55
CA GLU A 122 0.56 5.02 18.07
C GLU A 122 -0.24 5.38 16.79
N ILE A 123 -0.31 4.45 15.83
CA ILE A 123 -1.09 4.62 14.61
C ILE A 123 -2.59 4.76 14.91
N GLN A 124 -3.14 3.90 15.79
CA GLN A 124 -4.55 3.94 16.17
C GLN A 124 -4.91 5.24 16.90
N ASN A 125 -4.07 5.72 17.81
CA ASN A 125 -4.28 6.98 18.52
C ASN A 125 -4.31 8.15 17.53
N ALA A 126 -3.36 8.20 16.60
CA ALA A 126 -3.32 9.25 15.58
C ALA A 126 -4.57 9.22 14.67
N ALA A 127 -5.01 8.03 14.26
CA ALA A 127 -6.22 7.86 13.47
C ALA A 127 -7.48 8.29 14.24
N TYR A 128 -7.57 7.94 15.52
CA TYR A 128 -8.69 8.31 16.39
C TYR A 128 -8.78 9.83 16.61
N GLU A 129 -7.66 10.49 16.89
CA GLU A 129 -7.65 11.95 17.04
C GLU A 129 -7.97 12.66 15.71
N THR A 130 -7.49 12.16 14.59
CA THR A 130 -7.86 12.68 13.26
C THR A 130 -9.36 12.55 13.01
N GLN A 131 -9.94 11.39 13.31
CA GLN A 131 -11.38 11.17 13.17
C GLN A 131 -12.19 12.13 14.04
N LYS A 132 -11.80 12.31 15.31
CA LYS A 132 -12.42 13.29 16.21
C LYS A 132 -12.34 14.72 15.69
N ALA A 133 -11.18 15.14 15.20
CA ALA A 133 -10.99 16.48 14.63
C ALA A 133 -11.88 16.71 13.40
N ILE A 134 -12.06 15.69 12.55
CA ILE A 134 -12.96 15.76 11.38
C ILE A 134 -14.42 15.85 11.82
N GLU A 135 -14.84 15.04 12.80
CA GLU A 135 -16.21 15.04 13.32
C GLU A 135 -16.56 16.35 14.05
N ALA A 136 -15.61 16.89 14.82
CA ALA A 136 -15.74 18.20 15.46
C ALA A 136 -15.70 19.36 14.45
N GLY A 137 -15.24 19.12 13.22
CA GLY A 137 -15.09 20.14 12.19
C GLY A 137 -13.88 21.06 12.40
N GLU A 138 -12.95 20.67 13.27
CA GLU A 138 -11.64 21.32 13.46
C GLU A 138 -10.73 21.06 12.25
N GLN A 139 -10.78 19.83 11.73
CA GLN A 139 -10.18 19.47 10.45
C GLN A 139 -11.24 19.49 9.35
N ILE A 140 -11.08 20.38 8.38
CA ILE A 140 -12.04 20.56 7.29
C ILE A 140 -11.78 19.52 6.19
N VAL A 141 -12.85 18.83 5.78
CA VAL A 141 -12.87 17.92 4.63
C VAL A 141 -13.98 18.36 3.68
N ILE A 142 -13.57 18.96 2.55
CA ILE A 142 -14.47 19.49 1.51
C ILE A 142 -15.34 18.36 0.93
N GLY A 143 -16.65 18.61 0.85
CA GLY A 143 -17.65 17.63 0.43
C GLY A 143 -18.13 16.70 1.55
N VAL A 144 -17.40 16.62 2.67
CA VAL A 144 -17.70 15.69 3.78
C VAL A 144 -18.21 16.38 5.03
N ASN A 145 -17.54 17.42 5.55
CA ASN A 145 -18.01 18.16 6.75
C ASN A 145 -18.18 19.67 6.51
N ARG A 146 -17.73 20.17 5.35
CA ARG A 146 -17.95 21.52 4.84
C ARG A 146 -18.22 21.48 3.34
N TYR A 147 -19.01 22.43 2.86
CA TYR A 147 -19.41 22.54 1.45
C TYR A 147 -20.09 21.27 0.90
N ARG A 148 -20.94 20.66 1.73
CA ARG A 148 -21.76 19.50 1.33
C ARG A 148 -22.77 19.91 0.26
N GLN A 149 -23.05 19.00 -0.65
CA GLN A 149 -24.08 19.15 -1.68
C GLN A 149 -24.90 17.85 -1.74
N GLU A 150 -26.14 17.95 -2.22
CA GLU A 150 -26.91 16.74 -2.57
C GLU A 150 -26.32 16.14 -3.83
N GLU A 151 -26.00 14.85 -3.78
CA GLU A 151 -25.41 14.10 -4.90
C GLU A 151 -26.37 13.00 -5.33
N PRO A 152 -26.49 12.72 -6.65
CA PRO A 152 -27.19 11.55 -7.11
C PRO A 152 -26.51 10.28 -6.57
N PRO A 153 -27.23 9.15 -6.47
CA PRO A 153 -26.63 7.87 -6.13
C PRO A 153 -25.46 7.57 -7.07
N LEU A 154 -24.41 6.97 -6.54
CA LEU A 154 -23.27 6.53 -7.34
C LEU A 154 -23.70 5.43 -8.30
N GLU A 155 -23.54 5.71 -9.60
CA GLU A 155 -23.78 4.75 -10.69
C GLU A 155 -22.44 4.17 -11.18
N ASP A 156 -22.49 3.05 -11.91
CA ASP A 156 -21.36 2.46 -12.63
C ASP A 156 -20.12 2.04 -11.81
N LEU A 157 -20.29 1.73 -10.52
CA LEU A 157 -19.20 1.12 -9.74
C LEU A 157 -18.78 -0.23 -10.34
N LEU A 158 -17.47 -0.42 -10.51
CA LEU A 158 -16.92 -1.67 -11.03
C LEU A 158 -17.31 -2.84 -10.10
N ARG A 159 -18.08 -3.79 -10.64
CA ARG A 159 -18.43 -5.04 -9.95
C ARG A 159 -17.61 -6.19 -10.51
N ILE A 160 -17.01 -6.97 -9.62
CA ILE A 160 -16.29 -8.18 -10.00
C ILE A 160 -17.31 -9.27 -10.33
N ASP A 161 -17.26 -9.79 -11.56
CA ASP A 161 -18.11 -10.89 -12.01
C ASP A 161 -17.77 -12.20 -11.28
N GLU A 162 -18.77 -12.86 -10.68
CA GLU A 162 -18.63 -14.17 -10.02
C GLU A 162 -18.04 -15.24 -10.94
N ARG A 163 -18.19 -15.09 -12.25
CA ARG A 163 -17.59 -15.96 -13.26
C ARG A 163 -16.07 -16.03 -13.15
N VAL A 164 -15.41 -14.95 -12.73
CA VAL A 164 -13.95 -14.91 -12.54
C VAL A 164 -13.49 -15.99 -11.55
N GLN A 165 -14.26 -16.22 -10.48
CA GLN A 165 -13.96 -17.27 -9.51
C GLN A 165 -14.07 -18.66 -10.15
N LYS A 166 -15.16 -18.91 -10.89
CA LYS A 166 -15.41 -20.20 -11.56
C LYS A 166 -14.32 -20.51 -12.59
N GLU A 167 -13.96 -19.52 -13.40
CA GLU A 167 -12.88 -19.62 -14.37
C GLU A 167 -11.54 -19.91 -13.69
N GLN A 168 -11.22 -19.22 -12.58
CA GLN A 168 -9.97 -19.45 -11.86
C GLN A 168 -9.89 -20.85 -11.22
N ILE A 169 -10.99 -21.35 -10.66
CA ILE A 169 -11.07 -22.72 -10.14
C ILE A 169 -10.78 -23.73 -11.25
N ALA A 170 -11.43 -23.57 -12.41
CA ALA A 170 -11.23 -24.46 -13.56
C ALA A 170 -9.77 -24.43 -14.05
N ARG A 171 -9.13 -23.25 -14.12
CA ARG A 171 -7.70 -23.13 -14.48
C ARG A 171 -6.80 -23.88 -13.51
N VAL A 172 -7.01 -23.72 -12.20
CA VAL A 172 -6.20 -24.38 -11.17
C VAL A 172 -6.38 -25.90 -11.22
N GLN A 173 -7.61 -26.38 -11.40
CA GLN A 173 -7.88 -27.81 -11.57
C GLN A 173 -7.18 -28.36 -12.82
N GLU A 174 -7.18 -27.61 -13.91
CA GLU A 174 -6.54 -28.04 -15.15
C GLU A 174 -5.02 -28.12 -15.02
N VAL A 175 -4.40 -27.12 -14.38
CA VAL A 175 -2.96 -27.13 -14.08
C VAL A 175 -2.60 -28.36 -13.25
N ARG A 176 -3.38 -28.66 -12.20
CA ARG A 176 -3.17 -29.85 -11.36
C ARG A 176 -3.34 -31.17 -12.12
N ARG A 177 -4.25 -31.22 -13.09
CA ARG A 177 -4.51 -32.41 -13.91
C ARG A 177 -3.39 -32.68 -14.93
N ARG A 178 -2.79 -31.64 -15.50
CA ARG A 178 -1.79 -31.75 -16.57
C ARG A 178 -0.35 -31.82 -16.09
N ARG A 179 -0.04 -31.29 -14.91
CA ARG A 179 1.34 -31.24 -14.41
C ARG A 179 1.88 -32.64 -14.11
N ASP A 180 3.21 -32.74 -14.04
CA ASP A 180 3.87 -33.89 -13.45
C ASP A 180 3.59 -33.92 -11.94
N ALA A 181 2.73 -34.86 -11.52
CA ALA A 181 2.30 -34.98 -10.13
C ALA A 181 3.46 -35.42 -9.21
N GLN A 182 4.37 -36.24 -9.70
CA GLN A 182 5.52 -36.70 -8.93
C GLN A 182 6.48 -35.53 -8.71
N LYS A 183 6.79 -34.79 -9.77
CA LYS A 183 7.67 -33.62 -9.66
C LYS A 183 7.10 -32.55 -8.73
N ALA A 184 5.79 -32.31 -8.80
CA ALA A 184 5.12 -31.37 -7.91
C ALA A 184 5.22 -31.81 -6.43
N ALA A 185 5.03 -33.09 -6.14
CA ALA A 185 5.17 -33.63 -4.78
C ALA A 185 6.62 -33.51 -4.28
N GLU A 186 7.60 -33.88 -5.10
CA GLU A 186 9.03 -33.73 -4.76
C GLU A 186 9.40 -32.28 -4.44
N MET A 187 8.86 -31.30 -5.17
CA MET A 187 9.15 -29.88 -4.91
C MET A 187 8.52 -29.41 -3.59
N LEU A 188 7.29 -29.86 -3.28
CA LEU A 188 6.64 -29.55 -2.03
C LEU A 188 7.40 -30.14 -0.82
N ASP A 189 7.89 -31.36 -0.94
CA ASP A 189 8.69 -32.01 0.11
C ASP A 189 10.03 -31.28 0.32
N ARG A 190 10.70 -30.89 -0.77
CA ARG A 190 11.95 -30.09 -0.69
C ARG A 190 11.71 -28.74 0.00
N ILE A 191 10.61 -28.06 -0.33
CA ILE A 191 10.23 -26.81 0.34
C ILE A 191 9.97 -27.05 1.82
N GLU A 192 9.26 -28.12 2.19
CA GLU A 192 8.97 -28.42 3.59
C GLU A 192 10.23 -28.68 4.40
N GLN A 193 11.15 -29.49 3.85
CA GLN A 193 12.41 -29.81 4.50
C GLN A 193 13.28 -28.57 4.66
N ALA A 194 13.40 -27.76 3.59
CA ALA A 194 14.16 -26.52 3.63
C ALA A 194 13.58 -25.51 4.65
N ALA A 195 12.25 -25.40 4.74
CA ALA A 195 11.60 -24.48 5.67
C ALA A 195 11.91 -24.78 7.14
N ARG A 196 12.37 -25.99 7.49
CA ARG A 196 12.77 -26.33 8.87
C ARG A 196 14.17 -25.83 9.24
N ASP A 197 14.98 -25.45 8.26
CA ASP A 197 16.29 -24.84 8.48
C ASP A 197 16.16 -23.30 8.34
N PRO A 198 16.42 -22.52 9.42
CA PRO A 198 16.37 -21.07 9.38
C PRO A 198 17.26 -20.40 8.33
N ASN A 199 18.30 -21.11 7.84
CA ASN A 199 19.27 -20.58 6.88
C ASN A 199 19.05 -21.07 5.45
N ALA A 200 18.03 -21.90 5.20
CA ALA A 200 17.84 -22.47 3.88
C ALA A 200 17.34 -21.42 2.86
N PRO A 201 17.89 -21.40 1.64
CA PRO A 201 17.44 -20.48 0.59
C PRO A 201 16.13 -21.00 -0.03
N LEU A 202 14.99 -20.52 0.48
CA LEU A 202 13.67 -20.92 -0.03
C LEU A 202 13.36 -20.35 -1.42
N MET A 203 13.95 -19.22 -1.78
CA MET A 203 13.55 -18.48 -2.97
C MET A 203 13.83 -19.24 -4.30
N PRO A 204 15.00 -19.87 -4.49
CA PRO A 204 15.22 -20.76 -5.63
C PRO A 204 14.20 -21.93 -5.70
N LEU A 205 13.83 -22.50 -4.54
CA LEU A 205 12.86 -23.61 -4.49
C LEU A 205 11.46 -23.18 -4.92
N PHE A 206 11.03 -21.96 -4.59
CA PHE A 206 9.73 -21.47 -5.05
C PHE A 206 9.71 -21.27 -6.57
N VAL A 207 10.81 -20.82 -7.17
CA VAL A 207 10.93 -20.70 -8.64
C VAL A 207 10.81 -22.07 -9.29
N GLU A 208 11.57 -23.06 -8.81
CA GLU A 208 11.50 -24.44 -9.29
C GLU A 208 10.09 -25.04 -9.12
N ALA A 209 9.43 -24.78 -7.99
CA ALA A 209 8.08 -25.27 -7.72
C ALA A 209 7.04 -24.67 -8.67
N VAL A 210 7.10 -23.35 -8.93
CA VAL A 210 6.20 -22.69 -9.89
C VAL A 210 6.46 -23.19 -11.32
N GLN A 211 7.73 -23.43 -11.70
CA GLN A 211 8.08 -24.06 -12.98
C GLN A 211 7.53 -25.50 -13.09
N ALA A 212 7.45 -26.22 -11.98
CA ALA A 212 6.79 -27.52 -11.86
C ALA A 212 5.25 -27.42 -11.69
N TYR A 213 4.66 -26.25 -11.92
CA TYR A 213 3.22 -26.01 -11.81
C TYR A 213 2.62 -26.32 -10.41
N VAL A 214 3.42 -26.12 -9.37
CA VAL A 214 2.95 -26.08 -7.99
C VAL A 214 2.27 -24.73 -7.76
N THR A 215 1.08 -24.76 -7.18
CA THR A 215 0.28 -23.55 -6.98
C THR A 215 0.72 -22.79 -5.72
N LEU A 216 0.47 -21.48 -5.68
CA LEU A 216 0.73 -20.64 -4.50
C LEU A 216 0.08 -21.22 -3.23
N GLY A 217 -1.15 -21.71 -3.35
CA GLY A 217 -1.86 -22.30 -2.21
C GLY A 217 -1.21 -23.59 -1.66
N GLU A 218 -0.58 -24.39 -2.52
CA GLU A 218 0.15 -25.60 -2.11
C GLU A 218 1.46 -25.25 -1.41
N ILE A 219 2.22 -24.30 -1.96
CA ILE A 219 3.46 -23.78 -1.34
C ILE A 219 3.14 -23.20 0.04
N CYS A 220 2.16 -22.28 0.13
CA CYS A 220 1.74 -21.71 1.40
C CYS A 220 1.15 -22.76 2.36
N GLY A 221 0.54 -23.83 1.84
CA GLY A 221 0.04 -24.94 2.66
C GLY A 221 1.15 -25.72 3.35
N VAL A 222 2.26 -25.97 2.65
CA VAL A 222 3.46 -26.58 3.22
C VAL A 222 4.08 -25.68 4.29
N LEU A 223 4.30 -24.40 3.96
CA LEU A 223 4.94 -23.46 4.88
C LEU A 223 4.15 -23.28 6.18
N ARG A 224 2.82 -23.28 6.11
CA ARG A 224 1.96 -23.23 7.29
C ARG A 224 2.10 -24.44 8.21
N ARG A 225 2.44 -25.62 7.71
CA ARG A 225 2.71 -26.79 8.56
C ARG A 225 3.99 -26.63 9.38
N VAL A 226 4.95 -25.87 8.86
CA VAL A 226 6.26 -25.66 9.51
C VAL A 226 6.24 -24.43 10.42
N PHE A 227 5.70 -23.32 9.94
CA PHE A 227 5.73 -22.03 10.64
C PHE A 227 4.46 -21.72 11.43
N GLY A 228 3.37 -22.45 11.19
CA GLY A 228 2.05 -22.11 11.71
C GLY A 228 1.40 -20.94 10.98
N GLU A 229 0.38 -20.35 11.60
CA GLU A 229 -0.30 -19.16 11.12
C GLU A 229 -0.21 -18.08 12.19
N TYR A 230 0.21 -16.88 11.81
CA TYR A 230 0.23 -15.73 12.71
C TYR A 230 -1.21 -15.38 13.13
N ARG A 231 -1.41 -15.15 14.43
CA ARG A 231 -2.65 -14.61 14.98
C ARG A 231 -2.31 -13.33 15.72
N ALA A 232 -2.85 -12.22 15.25
CA ALA A 232 -2.70 -10.95 15.96
C ALA A 232 -3.32 -11.08 17.35
N SER A 233 -2.62 -10.58 18.37
CA SER A 233 -3.20 -10.42 19.70
C SER A 233 -4.34 -9.41 19.61
N THR A 234 -5.55 -9.80 20.03
CA THR A 234 -6.71 -8.91 20.14
C THR A 234 -6.69 -8.03 21.39
N LEU A 235 -5.59 -8.06 22.17
CA LEU A 235 -5.35 -7.12 23.26
C LEU A 235 -4.90 -5.77 22.68
N LEU A 236 -5.85 -5.05 22.08
CA LEU A 236 -5.83 -3.61 21.89
C LEU A 236 -7.05 -3.04 22.62
#